data_AF-A0A1W9H436-F1
#
_entry.id   AF-A0A1W9H436-F1
#
_cell.length_a   1.000
_cell.length_b   1.000
_cell.length_c   1.000
_cell.angle_alpha   90.00
_cell.angle_beta   90.00
_cell.angle_gamma   90.00
#
_symmetry.space_group_name_H-M   'P 1'
#
loop_
_entity.id
_entity.type
_entity.pdbx_description
1 polymer ?
#
loop_
_entity_poly.entity_id
_entity_poly.type
_entity_poly.pdbx_seq_one_letter_code
_entity_poly.pdbx_strand_id
1 'polypeptide(L)'
;MKLLKLALPALGRWLAAEWGWLVLLIAVGAAGAVYVAFRHLESDRAALLGFARQACASAGEGFDASSKITKNARGKQITARFPRGQLCAERIAALAKFERETAEQSARVLADHAQETERRTVADRAQRDAQGRASAQAEQSMEQHNATVPDDDRVDGAWLGALGRVAGMREPD
;
A
#
# COMPACT_ATOMS: atom_id res chain seq x y z
N MET A 1 -61.20 -23.34 -17.26
CA MET A 1 -61.03 -23.12 -15.80
C MET A 1 -61.92 -23.98 -14.88
N LYS A 2 -63.02 -24.63 -15.33
CA LYS A 2 -63.83 -25.51 -14.46
C LYS A 2 -63.19 -26.88 -14.13
N LEU A 3 -62.34 -27.42 -15.01
CA LEU A 3 -61.68 -28.72 -14.82
C LEU A 3 -60.63 -28.70 -13.68
N LEU A 4 -59.96 -27.58 -13.44
CA LEU A 4 -58.99 -27.44 -12.34
C LEU A 4 -59.66 -27.54 -10.95
N LYS A 5 -60.90 -27.06 -10.83
CA LYS A 5 -61.63 -27.02 -9.54
C LYS A 5 -62.16 -28.39 -9.08
N LEU A 6 -62.33 -29.34 -10.00
CA LEU A 6 -62.76 -30.72 -9.69
C LEU A 6 -61.57 -31.65 -9.43
N ALA A 7 -60.40 -31.36 -9.99
CA ALA A 7 -59.19 -32.14 -9.74
C ALA A 7 -58.61 -31.90 -8.33
N LEU A 8 -58.65 -30.67 -7.82
CA LEU A 8 -58.13 -30.34 -6.48
C LEU A 8 -58.75 -31.14 -5.31
N PRO A 9 -60.08 -31.30 -5.18
CA PRO A 9 -60.67 -32.04 -4.07
C PRO A 9 -60.44 -33.56 -4.17
N ALA A 10 -60.35 -34.11 -5.39
CA ALA A 10 -60.01 -35.52 -5.61
C ALA A 10 -58.54 -35.80 -5.26
N LEU A 11 -57.62 -34.89 -5.64
CA LEU A 11 -56.22 -34.95 -5.25
C LEU A 11 -56.06 -34.82 -3.72
N GLY A 12 -56.82 -33.92 -3.09
CA GLY A 12 -56.80 -33.72 -1.64
C GLY A 12 -57.27 -34.94 -0.83
N ARG A 13 -58.28 -35.68 -1.31
CA ARG A 13 -58.73 -36.94 -0.66
C ARG A 13 -57.76 -38.09 -0.87
N TRP A 14 -57.10 -38.15 -2.04
CA TRP A 14 -56.05 -39.13 -2.30
C TRP A 14 -54.80 -38.86 -1.46
N LEU A 15 -54.35 -37.60 -1.38
CA LEU A 15 -53.29 -37.19 -0.45
C LEU A 15 -53.66 -37.52 0.99
N ALA A 16 -54.90 -37.25 1.45
CA ALA A 16 -55.38 -37.57 2.81
C ALA A 16 -55.31 -39.07 3.15
N ALA A 17 -55.49 -39.95 2.16
CA ALA A 17 -55.39 -41.39 2.34
C ALA A 17 -53.92 -41.87 2.44
N GLU A 18 -52.98 -41.19 1.78
CA GLU A 18 -51.55 -41.54 1.74
C GLU A 18 -50.65 -40.59 2.55
N TRP A 19 -51.25 -39.73 3.38
CA TRP A 19 -50.55 -38.67 4.13
C TRP A 19 -49.41 -39.22 5.01
N GLY A 20 -49.58 -40.44 5.56
CA GLY A 20 -48.55 -41.11 6.35
C GLY A 20 -47.28 -41.43 5.55
N TRP A 21 -47.42 -41.92 4.31
CA TRP A 21 -46.28 -42.19 3.43
C TRP A 21 -45.60 -40.90 2.95
N LEU A 22 -46.39 -39.88 2.62
CA LEU A 22 -45.86 -38.57 2.20
C LEU A 22 -45.05 -37.89 3.31
N VAL A 23 -45.52 -37.94 4.57
CA VAL A 23 -44.76 -37.42 5.72
C VAL A 23 -43.44 -38.17 5.88
N LEU A 24 -43.44 -39.49 5.67
CA LEU A 24 -42.24 -40.32 5.77
C LEU A 24 -41.23 -39.95 4.68
N LEU A 25 -41.68 -39.74 3.43
CA LEU A 25 -40.83 -39.24 2.34
C LEU A 25 -40.25 -37.86 2.63
N ILE A 26 -41.06 -36.93 3.15
CA ILE A 26 -40.60 -35.60 3.53
C ILE A 26 -39.57 -35.69 4.67
N ALA A 27 -39.82 -36.51 5.68
CA ALA A 27 -38.90 -36.71 6.80
C ALA A 27 -37.56 -37.29 6.34
N VAL A 28 -37.57 -38.28 5.45
CA VAL A 28 -36.34 -38.86 4.86
C VAL A 28 -35.62 -37.83 3.99
N GLY A 29 -36.34 -37.08 3.16
CA GLY A 29 -35.77 -36.00 2.34
C GLY A 29 -35.14 -34.90 3.19
N ALA A 30 -35.81 -34.47 4.26
CA ALA A 30 -35.30 -33.48 5.20
C ALA A 30 -34.07 -33.99 5.96
N ALA A 31 -34.08 -35.23 6.44
CA ALA A 31 -32.94 -35.84 7.11
C ALA A 31 -31.72 -35.92 6.18
N GLY A 32 -31.93 -36.29 4.91
CA GLY A 32 -30.89 -36.29 3.88
C GLY A 32 -30.31 -34.90 3.62
N ALA A 33 -31.17 -33.88 3.51
CA ALA A 33 -30.74 -32.50 3.31
C ALA A 33 -29.94 -31.95 4.51
N VAL A 34 -30.38 -32.23 5.74
CA VAL A 34 -29.67 -31.86 6.97
C VAL A 34 -28.30 -32.56 7.03
N TYR A 35 -28.24 -33.83 6.64
CA TYR A 35 -26.98 -34.57 6.59
C TYR A 35 -25.98 -33.96 5.60
N VAL A 36 -26.42 -33.63 4.38
CA VAL A 36 -25.57 -32.98 3.37
C VAL A 36 -25.09 -31.60 3.85
N ALA A 37 -25.98 -30.80 4.43
CA ALA A 37 -25.63 -29.51 5.02
C ALA A 37 -24.57 -29.66 6.13
N PHE A 38 -24.70 -30.68 6.99
CA PHE A 38 -23.72 -30.96 8.03
C PHE A 38 -22.35 -31.34 7.46
N ARG A 39 -22.31 -32.13 6.39
CA ARG A 39 -21.06 -32.50 5.70
C ARG A 39 -20.36 -31.30 5.06
N HIS A 40 -21.13 -30.35 4.51
CA HIS A 40 -20.58 -29.10 4.02
C HIS A 40 -20.01 -28.22 5.15
N LEU A 41 -20.69 -28.14 6.29
CA LEU A 41 -20.16 -27.42 7.45
C LEU A 41 -18.84 -28.01 7.96
N GLU A 42 -18.68 -29.33 7.92
CA GLU A 42 -17.42 -29.99 8.27
C GLU A 42 -16.30 -29.65 7.28
N SER A 43 -16.58 -29.69 5.97
CA SER A 43 -15.59 -29.35 4.94
C SER A 43 -15.18 -27.88 5.02
N ASP A 44 -16.13 -26.97 5.21
CA ASP A 44 -15.88 -25.54 5.29
C ASP A 44 -15.06 -25.21 6.53
N ARG A 45 -15.39 -25.83 7.67
CA ARG A 45 -14.61 -25.70 8.89
C ARG A 45 -13.18 -26.21 8.72
N ALA A 46 -12.99 -27.35 8.06
CA ALA A 46 -11.66 -27.88 7.78
C ALA A 46 -10.85 -26.96 6.87
N ALA A 47 -11.49 -26.42 5.82
CA ALA A 47 -10.87 -25.46 4.90
C ALA A 47 -10.46 -24.17 5.63
N LEU A 48 -11.34 -23.61 6.47
CA LEU A 48 -11.04 -22.42 7.27
C LEU A 48 -9.90 -22.65 8.26
N LEU A 49 -9.85 -23.81 8.92
CA LEU A 49 -8.75 -24.17 9.81
C LEU A 49 -7.44 -24.36 9.04
N GLY A 50 -7.49 -24.95 7.84
CA GLY A 50 -6.35 -25.10 6.95
C GLY A 50 -5.78 -23.74 6.52
N PHE A 51 -6.67 -22.85 6.07
CA PHE A 51 -6.32 -21.48 5.74
C PHE A 51 -5.72 -20.72 6.93
N ALA A 52 -6.33 -20.81 8.11
CA ALA A 52 -5.83 -20.14 9.31
C ALA A 52 -4.43 -20.64 9.69
N ARG A 53 -4.18 -21.95 9.61
CA ARG A 53 -2.84 -22.52 9.82
C ARG A 53 -1.81 -21.98 8.83
N GLN A 54 -2.17 -21.91 7.54
CA GLN A 54 -1.28 -21.40 6.51
C GLN A 54 -1.00 -19.90 6.67
N ALA A 55 -2.03 -19.10 6.96
CA ALA A 55 -1.90 -17.68 7.23
C ALA A 55 -1.00 -17.42 8.45
N CYS A 56 -1.21 -18.15 9.54
CA CYS A 56 -0.37 -18.03 10.73
C CYS A 56 1.07 -18.46 10.47
N ALA A 57 1.27 -19.58 9.76
CA ALA A 57 2.60 -20.03 9.37
C ALA A 57 3.34 -18.98 8.53
N SER A 58 2.65 -18.29 7.61
CA SER A 58 3.24 -17.19 6.84
C SER A 58 3.59 -15.96 7.69
N ALA A 59 2.87 -15.73 8.79
CA ALA A 59 3.19 -14.68 9.76
C ALA A 59 4.33 -15.08 10.73
N GLY A 60 4.81 -16.33 10.65
CA GLY A 60 5.86 -16.89 11.49
C GLY A 60 5.40 -17.43 12.84
N GLU A 61 4.09 -17.64 13.03
CA GLU A 61 3.50 -18.13 14.29
C GLU A 61 2.59 -19.35 14.05
N GLY A 62 2.45 -20.19 15.07
CA GLY A 62 1.52 -21.33 15.01
C GLY A 62 0.05 -20.90 15.20
N PHE A 63 -0.88 -21.59 14.54
CA PHE A 63 -2.32 -21.41 14.83
C PHE A 63 -2.78 -22.18 16.08
N ASP A 64 -2.10 -23.28 16.41
CA ASP A 64 -2.48 -24.14 17.53
C ASP A 64 -2.28 -23.45 18.89
N ALA A 65 -2.99 -23.93 19.92
CA ALA A 65 -2.88 -23.37 21.27
C ALA A 65 -1.45 -23.56 21.76
N SER A 66 -0.86 -22.50 22.30
CA SER A 66 0.55 -22.49 22.67
C SER A 66 0.74 -21.88 24.04
N SER A 67 1.90 -22.16 24.63
CA SER A 67 2.29 -21.55 25.89
C SER A 67 3.65 -20.89 25.73
N LYS A 68 3.76 -19.63 26.16
CA LYS A 68 4.99 -18.86 26.07
C LYS A 68 5.40 -18.41 27.47
N ILE A 69 6.69 -18.52 27.77
CA ILE A 69 7.25 -17.96 29.00
C ILE A 69 7.25 -16.45 28.84
N THR A 70 6.44 -15.77 29.66
CA THR A 70 6.37 -14.31 29.72
C THR A 70 6.73 -13.83 31.12
N LYS A 71 7.15 -12.58 31.26
CA LYS A 71 7.38 -11.97 32.58
C LYS A 71 6.08 -11.35 33.06
N ASN A 72 5.71 -11.63 34.31
CA ASN A 72 4.59 -10.93 34.93
C ASN A 72 4.99 -9.48 35.31
N ALA A 73 4.02 -8.70 35.81
CA ALA A 73 4.26 -7.32 36.27
C ALA A 73 5.34 -7.19 37.37
N ARG A 74 5.71 -8.30 38.04
CA ARG A 74 6.76 -8.37 39.07
C ARG A 74 8.10 -8.90 38.52
N GLY A 75 8.24 -9.03 37.21
CA GLY A 75 9.44 -9.54 36.54
C GLY A 75 9.67 -11.05 36.63
N LYS A 76 8.80 -11.81 37.31
CA LYS A 76 8.90 -13.27 37.42
C LYS A 76 8.44 -13.94 36.12
N GLN A 77 9.21 -14.91 35.64
CA GLN A 77 8.82 -15.73 34.51
C GLN A 77 7.61 -16.60 34.88
N ILE A 78 6.54 -16.48 34.10
CA ILE A 78 5.33 -17.29 34.18
C ILE A 78 5.07 -17.90 32.80
N THR A 79 4.54 -19.12 32.78
CA THR A 79 4.09 -19.74 31.53
C THR A 79 2.67 -19.25 31.25
N ALA A 80 2.51 -18.34 30.29
CA ALA A 80 1.20 -17.89 29.84
C ALA A 80 0.66 -18.85 28.77
N ARG A 81 -0.60 -19.24 28.91
CA ARG A 81 -1.30 -20.08 27.92
C ARG A 81 -2.12 -19.17 27.01
N PHE A 82 -1.99 -19.41 25.71
CA PHE A 82 -2.69 -18.67 24.68
C PHE A 82 -3.66 -19.61 23.94
N PRO A 83 -4.95 -19.25 23.79
CA PRO A 83 -5.87 -19.95 22.90
C PRO A 83 -5.37 -19.96 21.44
N ARG A 84 -5.96 -20.87 20.65
CA ARG A 84 -5.68 -20.97 19.21
C ARG A 84 -5.82 -19.61 18.52
N GLY A 85 -4.88 -19.31 17.65
CA GLY A 85 -4.88 -18.11 16.83
C GLY A 85 -4.55 -16.80 17.54
N GLN A 86 -4.45 -16.75 18.88
CA GLN A 86 -4.20 -15.47 19.57
C GLN A 86 -2.83 -14.88 19.22
N LEU A 87 -1.74 -15.64 19.37
CA LEU A 87 -0.39 -15.15 19.05
C LEU A 87 -0.25 -14.79 17.57
N CYS A 88 -0.86 -15.58 16.70
CA CYS A 88 -0.93 -15.29 15.27
C CYS A 88 -1.67 -13.97 14.99
N ALA A 89 -2.82 -13.74 15.62
CA ALA A 89 -3.57 -12.49 15.47
C ALA A 89 -2.75 -11.28 15.97
N GLU A 90 -2.08 -11.41 17.11
CA GLU A 90 -1.16 -10.38 17.64
C GLU A 90 -0.02 -10.10 16.65
N ARG A 91 0.57 -11.16 16.06
CA ARG A 91 1.64 -11.04 15.08
C ARG A 91 1.18 -10.35 13.79
N ILE A 92 0.03 -10.75 13.24
CA ILE A 92 -0.58 -10.14 12.05
C ILE A 92 -0.88 -8.67 12.32
N ALA A 93 -1.46 -8.34 13.48
CA ALA A 93 -1.72 -6.95 13.87
C ALA A 93 -0.43 -6.13 13.97
N ALA A 94 0.66 -6.72 14.50
CA ALA A 94 1.96 -6.08 14.55
C ALA A 94 2.56 -5.86 13.15
N LEU A 95 2.44 -6.82 12.23
CA LEU A 95 2.85 -6.66 10.83
C LEU A 95 2.06 -5.54 10.15
N ALA A 96 0.73 -5.54 10.28
CA ALA A 96 -0.13 -4.52 9.68
C ALA A 96 0.13 -3.12 10.26
N LYS A 97 0.55 -3.03 11.53
CA LYS A 97 1.01 -1.77 12.13
C LYS A 97 2.34 -1.34 11.51
N PHE A 98 3.32 -2.24 11.46
CA PHE A 98 4.64 -1.96 10.88
C PHE A 98 4.56 -1.49 9.42
N GLU A 99 3.73 -2.14 8.60
CA GLU A 99 3.51 -1.75 7.21
C GLU A 99 2.96 -0.33 7.09
N ARG A 100 1.94 0.02 7.89
CA ARG A 100 1.37 1.38 7.90
C ARG A 100 2.39 2.42 8.32
N GLU A 101 3.14 2.16 9.39
CA GLU A 101 4.17 3.08 9.88
C GLU A 101 5.30 3.25 8.85
N THR A 102 5.70 2.18 8.17
CA THR A 102 6.73 2.22 7.13
C THR A 102 6.26 2.99 5.90
N ALA A 103 5.01 2.78 5.48
CA ALA A 103 4.42 3.50 4.37
C ALA A 103 4.32 5.01 4.67
N GLU A 104 3.91 5.37 5.88
CA GLU A 104 3.84 6.75 6.33
C GLU A 104 5.23 7.41 6.38
N GLN A 105 6.22 6.73 6.96
CA GLN A 105 7.60 7.24 7.00
C GLN A 105 8.19 7.40 5.59
N SER A 106 7.96 6.43 4.70
CA SER A 106 8.42 6.50 3.31
C SER A 106 7.78 7.67 2.58
N ALA A 107 6.47 7.88 2.76
CA ALA A 107 5.76 9.02 2.17
C ALA A 107 6.32 10.36 2.65
N ARG A 108 6.66 10.48 3.94
CA ARG A 108 7.31 11.69 4.51
C ARG A 108 8.68 11.94 3.88
N VAL A 109 9.55 10.92 3.83
CA VAL A 109 10.89 11.05 3.23
C VAL A 109 10.82 11.45 1.76
N LEU A 110 9.89 10.86 0.99
CA LEU A 110 9.69 11.21 -0.41
C LEU A 110 9.17 12.65 -0.58
N ALA A 111 8.25 13.10 0.29
CA ALA A 111 7.75 14.47 0.27
C ALA A 111 8.86 15.47 0.60
N ASP A 112 9.69 15.20 1.61
CA ASP A 112 10.82 16.06 1.99
C ASP A 112 11.84 16.16 0.85
N HIS A 113 12.17 15.03 0.22
CA HIS A 113 13.10 15.01 -0.92
C HIS A 113 12.53 15.77 -2.12
N ALA A 114 11.22 15.67 -2.39
CA ALA A 114 10.57 16.43 -3.46
C ALA A 114 10.66 17.95 -3.21
N GLN A 115 10.38 18.40 -1.98
CA GLN A 115 10.50 19.81 -1.61
C GLN A 115 11.93 20.33 -1.73
N GLU A 116 12.92 19.55 -1.29
CA GLU A 116 14.32 19.92 -1.41
C GLU A 116 14.76 20.02 -2.87
N THR A 117 14.33 19.08 -3.71
CA THR A 117 14.62 19.09 -5.16
C THR A 117 14.02 20.32 -5.82
N GLU A 118 12.78 20.69 -5.46
CA GLU A 118 12.15 21.91 -5.95
C GLU A 118 12.93 23.16 -5.55
N ARG A 119 13.32 23.28 -4.27
CA ARG A 119 14.14 24.41 -3.77
C ARG A 119 15.45 24.54 -4.54
N ARG A 120 16.17 23.43 -4.72
CA ARG A 120 17.42 23.41 -5.52
C ARG A 120 17.17 23.81 -6.97
N THR A 121 16.12 23.28 -7.57
CA THR A 121 15.77 23.62 -8.96
C THR A 121 15.48 25.11 -9.12
N VAL A 122 14.77 25.73 -8.18
CA VAL A 122 14.52 27.18 -8.20
C VAL A 122 15.82 27.96 -8.02
N ALA A 123 16.68 27.57 -7.07
CA ALA A 123 17.97 28.21 -6.86
C ALA A 123 18.89 28.11 -8.09
N ASP A 124 18.97 26.93 -8.70
CA ASP A 124 19.78 26.68 -9.91
C ASP A 124 19.29 27.51 -11.08
N ARG A 125 17.96 27.63 -11.27
CA ARG A 125 17.38 28.52 -12.30
C ARG A 125 17.76 29.97 -12.05
N ALA A 126 17.59 30.46 -10.82
CA ALA A 126 17.94 31.84 -10.46
C ALA A 126 19.43 32.12 -10.69
N GLN A 127 20.31 31.17 -10.37
CA GLN A 127 21.74 31.28 -10.63
C GLN A 127 22.06 31.31 -12.13
N ARG A 128 21.45 30.43 -12.92
CA ARG A 128 21.61 30.42 -14.38
C ARG A 128 21.12 31.71 -15.02
N ASP A 129 19.99 32.25 -14.56
CA ASP A 129 19.47 33.53 -15.04
C ASP A 129 20.40 34.70 -14.69
N ALA A 130 20.97 34.70 -13.48
CA ALA A 130 21.95 35.70 -13.07
C ALA A 130 23.24 35.61 -13.90
N GLN A 131 23.75 34.39 -14.14
CA GLN A 131 24.89 34.16 -15.01
C GLN A 131 24.62 34.62 -16.45
N GLY A 132 23.46 34.26 -17.02
CA GLY A 132 23.08 34.68 -18.37
C GLY A 132 23.01 36.20 -18.52
N ARG A 133 22.48 36.92 -17.51
CA ARG A 133 22.51 38.39 -17.49
C ARG A 133 23.92 38.96 -17.41
N ALA A 134 24.78 38.38 -16.57
CA ALA A 134 26.18 38.80 -16.44
C ALA A 134 26.96 38.59 -17.75
N SER A 135 26.76 37.44 -18.42
CA SER A 135 27.35 37.16 -19.74
C SER A 135 26.87 38.16 -20.79
N ALA A 136 25.57 38.42 -20.88
CA ALA A 136 25.03 39.40 -21.83
C ALA A 136 25.54 40.83 -21.59
N GLN A 137 25.69 41.24 -20.33
CA GLN A 137 26.29 42.53 -19.98
C GLN A 137 27.78 42.60 -20.35
N ALA A 138 28.51 41.50 -20.13
CA ALA A 138 29.92 41.42 -20.49
C ALA A 138 30.11 41.44 -22.03
N GLU A 139 29.27 40.73 -22.79
CA GLU A 139 29.22 40.82 -24.25
C GLU A 139 28.96 42.26 -24.73
N GLN A 140 27.96 42.94 -24.15
CA GLN A 140 27.67 44.33 -24.48
C GLN A 140 28.84 45.27 -24.15
N SER A 141 29.55 45.02 -23.04
CA SER A 141 30.74 45.77 -22.66
C SER A 141 31.89 45.53 -23.63
N MET A 142 32.11 44.29 -24.09
CA MET A 142 33.12 43.98 -25.11
C MET A 142 32.83 44.73 -26.41
N GLU A 143 31.58 44.76 -26.87
CA GLU A 143 31.18 45.51 -28.07
C GLU A 143 31.42 47.02 -27.93
N GLN A 144 31.12 47.59 -26.76
CA GLN A 144 31.38 49.01 -26.48
C GLN A 144 32.89 49.32 -26.50
N HIS A 145 33.72 48.46 -25.89
CA HIS A 145 35.17 48.64 -25.90
C HIS A 145 35.78 48.42 -27.28
N ASN A 146 35.23 47.49 -28.06
CA ASN A 146 35.65 47.25 -29.44
C ASN A 146 35.48 48.52 -30.32
N ALA A 147 34.43 49.30 -30.09
CA ALA A 147 34.21 50.58 -30.78
C ALA A 147 35.24 51.68 -30.45
N THR A 148 36.11 51.46 -29.45
CA THR A 148 37.14 52.40 -29.01
C THR A 148 38.57 51.91 -29.27
N VAL A 149 38.73 50.74 -29.91
CA VAL A 149 40.04 50.18 -30.24
C VAL A 149 40.74 51.06 -31.29
N PRO A 150 41.98 51.52 -31.04
CA PRO A 150 42.76 52.29 -32.03
C PRO A 150 43.12 51.44 -33.25
N ASP A 151 43.52 52.07 -34.37
CA ASP A 151 43.95 51.40 -35.61
C ASP A 151 45.16 50.43 -35.45
N ASP A 152 45.73 50.30 -34.26
CA ASP A 152 46.81 49.35 -33.94
C ASP A 152 46.31 47.98 -33.45
N ASP A 153 44.99 47.74 -33.46
CA ASP A 153 44.30 46.47 -33.14
C ASP A 153 44.62 45.91 -31.74
N ARG A 154 45.05 46.74 -30.80
CA ARG A 154 45.34 46.32 -29.43
C ARG A 154 44.10 46.41 -28.55
N VAL A 155 43.57 45.26 -28.13
CA VAL A 155 42.53 45.18 -27.09
C VAL A 155 43.10 45.55 -25.72
N ASP A 156 42.35 46.36 -24.97
CA ASP A 156 42.78 46.85 -23.66
C ASP A 156 42.45 45.85 -22.52
N GLY A 157 42.92 46.17 -21.31
CA GLY A 157 42.66 45.34 -20.13
C GLY A 157 41.18 45.23 -19.77
N ALA A 158 40.35 46.21 -20.16
CA ALA A 158 38.92 46.20 -19.91
C ALA A 158 38.21 45.16 -20.80
N TRP A 159 38.63 45.03 -22.06
CA TRP A 159 38.16 43.98 -22.97
C TRP A 159 38.50 42.58 -22.46
N LEU A 160 39.75 42.37 -22.00
CA LEU A 160 40.18 41.08 -21.41
C LEU A 160 39.44 40.74 -20.10
N GLY A 161 39.19 41.76 -19.26
CA GLY A 161 38.38 41.59 -18.05
C GLY A 161 36.94 41.19 -18.37
N ALA A 162 36.34 41.79 -19.40
CA ALA A 162 35.00 41.42 -19.87
C ALA A 162 34.95 39.97 -20.38
N LEU A 163 35.94 39.54 -21.17
CA LEU A 163 36.06 38.14 -21.62
C LEU A 163 36.20 37.16 -20.45
N GLY A 164 36.99 37.52 -19.43
CA GLY A 164 37.12 36.73 -18.20
C GLY A 164 35.79 36.54 -17.46
N ARG A 165 34.97 37.60 -17.38
CA ARG A 165 33.63 37.53 -16.79
C ARG A 165 32.66 36.66 -17.60
N VAL A 166 32.73 36.67 -18.93
CA VAL A 166 31.94 35.75 -19.80
C VAL A 166 32.33 34.29 -19.52
N ALA A 167 33.62 34.01 -19.34
CA ALA A 167 34.14 32.68 -19.02
C ALA A 167 33.89 32.24 -17.56
N GLY A 168 33.26 33.08 -16.73
CA GLY A 168 33.01 32.79 -15.32
C GLY A 168 34.26 32.86 -14.43
N MET A 169 35.34 33.46 -14.92
CA MET A 169 36.56 33.67 -14.14
C MET A 169 36.37 34.90 -13.24
N ARG A 170 36.71 34.74 -11.95
CA ARG A 170 36.74 35.84 -10.99
C ARG A 170 37.93 36.73 -11.34
N GLU A 171 37.74 38.04 -11.35
CA GLU A 171 38.86 38.98 -11.54
C GLU A 171 39.93 38.71 -10.48
N PRO A 172 41.22 38.69 -10.86
CA PRO A 172 42.30 38.65 -9.88
C PRO A 172 42.27 39.96 -9.09
N ASP A 173 42.25 39.82 -7.75
CA ASP A 173 42.33 40.95 -6.81
C ASP A 173 43.64 41.76 -6.98
#